data_AF-A0A8T5I2A9-F1
#
_entry.id   AF-A0A8T5I2A9-F1
#
_cell.length_a   1.000
_cell.length_b   1.000
_cell.length_c   1.000
_cell.angle_alpha   90.00
_cell.angle_beta   90.00
_cell.angle_gamma   90.00
#
_symmetry.space_group_name_H-M   'P 1'
#
loop_
_entity.id
_entity.type
_entity.pdbx_description
1 polymer ?
#
loop_
_entity_poly.entity_id
_entity_poly.type
_entity_poly.pdbx_seq_one_letter_code
_entity_poly.pdbx_strand_id
1 'polypeptide(L)'
;GVMGDPKITKKPVGNDLREGKKSLPILMAIKLANGNEKKIILKAFGNSKISKSELNKAVEVIRSLGIEDKVRNQALKYAEKSEKSLIKYSGSAKEELTALLDFVVRRSV
;
A
#
# COMPACT_ATOMS: atom_id res chain seq x y z
N GLY A 1 -6.29 6.73 -1.39
CA GLY A 1 -5.49 5.69 -0.76
C GLY A 1 -6.40 4.55 -0.37
N VAL A 2 -5.99 3.29 -0.58
CA VAL A 2 -6.75 2.15 -0.04
C VAL A 2 -6.54 1.95 1.47
N MET A 3 -5.47 2.52 2.03
CA MET A 3 -5.00 2.24 3.40
C MET A 3 -4.60 3.45 4.26
N GLY A 4 -4.19 4.57 3.68
CA GLY A 4 -3.65 5.69 4.47
C GLY A 4 -4.68 6.31 5.41
N ASP A 5 -4.26 6.77 6.59
CA ASP A 5 -5.16 7.42 7.55
C ASP A 5 -5.83 8.63 6.89
N PRO A 6 -7.17 8.71 6.83
CA PRO A 6 -7.86 9.88 6.28
C PRO A 6 -7.48 11.18 7.01
N LYS A 7 -7.11 11.11 8.30
CA LYS A 7 -6.69 12.25 9.11
C LYS A 7 -5.34 12.81 8.66
N ILE A 8 -4.43 11.95 8.18
CA ILE A 8 -3.10 12.33 7.70
C ILE A 8 -3.15 12.64 6.20
N THR A 9 -3.76 11.75 5.42
CA THR A 9 -3.80 11.84 3.95
C THR A 9 -4.82 12.83 3.41
N LYS A 10 -5.73 13.35 4.25
CA LYS A 10 -6.88 14.22 3.90
C LYS A 10 -7.76 13.67 2.77
N LYS A 11 -7.68 12.37 2.48
CA LYS A 11 -8.39 11.70 1.39
C LYS A 11 -9.27 10.57 1.94
N PRO A 12 -10.47 10.35 1.36
CA PRO A 12 -11.30 9.23 1.75
C PRO A 12 -10.59 7.90 1.44
N VAL A 13 -10.54 7.03 2.44
CA VAL A 13 -10.00 5.66 2.31
C VAL A 13 -10.88 4.84 1.39
N GLY A 14 -10.25 3.96 0.60
CA GLY A 14 -10.96 3.05 -0.31
C GLY A 14 -11.31 3.66 -1.67
N ASN A 15 -10.93 4.92 -1.96
CA ASN A 15 -11.21 5.50 -3.28
C ASN A 15 -10.54 4.73 -4.41
N ASP A 16 -9.29 4.28 -4.20
CA ASP A 16 -8.56 3.50 -5.19
C ASP A 16 -9.23 2.14 -5.46
N LEU A 17 -9.88 1.56 -4.45
CA LEU A 17 -10.66 0.33 -4.59
C LEU A 17 -11.91 0.59 -5.44
N ARG A 18 -12.66 1.65 -5.11
CA ARG A 18 -13.87 2.06 -5.84
C ARG A 18 -13.60 2.40 -7.31
N GLU A 19 -12.48 3.06 -7.58
CA GLU A 19 -12.02 3.40 -8.93
C GLU A 19 -11.48 2.18 -9.70
N GLY A 20 -11.26 1.04 -9.03
CA GLY A 20 -10.71 -0.15 -9.67
C GLY A 20 -9.22 -0.03 -10.01
N LYS A 21 -8.48 0.79 -9.27
CA LYS A 21 -7.03 0.94 -9.47
C LYS A 21 -6.33 -0.37 -9.14
N LYS A 22 -5.55 -0.87 -10.09
CA LYS A 22 -4.76 -2.10 -9.98
C LYS A 22 -3.45 -1.86 -9.22
N SER A 23 -3.54 -1.25 -8.04
CA SER A 23 -2.39 -0.97 -7.19
C SER A 23 -1.90 -2.24 -6.47
N LEU A 24 -0.62 -2.26 -6.08
CA LEU A 24 -0.01 -3.40 -5.39
C LEU A 24 -0.81 -3.85 -4.15
N PRO A 25 -1.25 -2.97 -3.22
CA PRO A 25 -2.03 -3.40 -2.06
C PRO A 25 -3.35 -4.10 -2.44
N ILE A 26 -4.06 -3.60 -3.46
CA ILE A 26 -5.34 -4.18 -3.90
C ILE A 26 -5.12 -5.54 -4.55
N LEU A 27 -4.12 -5.67 -5.42
CA LEU A 27 -3.78 -6.94 -6.06
C LEU A 27 -3.37 -8.00 -5.03
N MET A 28 -2.56 -7.61 -4.04
CA MET A 28 -2.17 -8.50 -2.94
C MET A 28 -3.38 -8.94 -2.12
N ALA A 29 -4.31 -8.02 -1.82
CA ALA A 29 -5.53 -8.33 -1.08
C ALA A 29 -6.41 -9.34 -1.84
N ILE A 30 -6.64 -9.13 -3.14
CA ILE A 30 -7.43 -10.05 -3.98
C ILE A 30 -6.77 -11.44 -4.06
N LYS A 31 -5.44 -11.50 -4.07
CA LYS A 31 -4.69 -12.76 -4.14
C LYS A 31 -4.73 -13.54 -2.83
N LEU A 32 -4.70 -12.85 -1.69
CA LEU A 32 -4.67 -13.47 -0.35
C LEU A 32 -6.05 -13.80 0.20
N ALA A 33 -7.07 -13.00 -0.12
CA ALA A 33 -8.43 -13.20 0.33
C ALA A 33 -9.01 -14.52 -0.19
N ASN A 34 -9.78 -15.20 0.65
CA ASN A 34 -10.48 -16.43 0.28
C ASN A 34 -12.00 -16.31 0.50
N GLY A 35 -12.77 -17.22 -0.09
CA GLY A 35 -14.21 -17.35 0.14
C GLY A 35 -14.99 -16.02 0.13
N ASN A 36 -15.54 -15.67 1.28
CA ASN A 36 -16.36 -14.47 1.45
C ASN A 36 -15.55 -13.16 1.41
N GLU A 37 -14.32 -13.15 1.92
CA GLU A 37 -13.43 -11.98 1.90
C GLU A 37 -13.19 -11.53 0.46
N LYS A 38 -12.89 -12.49 -0.42
CA LYS A 38 -12.63 -12.22 -1.84
C LYS A 38 -13.88 -11.66 -2.52
N LYS A 39 -15.06 -12.19 -2.20
CA LYS A 39 -16.34 -11.66 -2.73
C LYS A 39 -16.57 -10.21 -2.30
N ILE A 40 -16.30 -9.88 -1.04
CA ILE A 40 -16.45 -8.52 -0.50
C ILE A 40 -15.51 -7.56 -1.23
N ILE A 41 -14.23 -7.92 -1.38
CA ILE A 41 -13.24 -7.07 -2.07
C ILE A 41 -13.62 -6.87 -3.53
N LEU A 42 -13.96 -7.94 -4.25
CA LEU A 42 -14.30 -7.88 -5.68
C LEU A 42 -15.60 -7.10 -5.93
N LYS A 43 -16.57 -7.13 -5.01
CA LYS A 43 -17.80 -6.34 -5.10
C LYS A 43 -17.52 -4.83 -5.04
N ALA A 44 -16.49 -4.43 -4.31
CA ALA A 44 -16.05 -3.04 -4.19
C ALA A 44 -15.10 -2.58 -5.29
N PHE A 45 -14.34 -3.51 -5.89
CA PHE A 45 -13.34 -3.20 -6.89
C PHE A 45 -13.98 -2.66 -8.18
N GLY A 46 -13.70 -1.40 -8.52
CA GLY A 46 -14.18 -0.76 -9.74
C GLY A 46 -15.68 -0.42 -9.73
N ASN A 47 -16.35 -0.52 -8.57
CA ASN A 47 -17.77 -0.25 -8.47
C ASN A 47 -18.03 1.18 -7.98
N SER A 48 -18.27 2.11 -8.92
CA SER A 48 -18.57 3.51 -8.61
C SER A 48 -19.87 3.72 -7.83
N LYS A 49 -20.81 2.76 -7.89
CA LYS A 49 -22.13 2.82 -7.24
C LYS A 49 -22.16 2.15 -5.85
N ILE A 50 -21.03 1.62 -5.37
CA ILE A 50 -20.99 0.95 -4.08
C ILE A 50 -21.35 1.90 -2.93
N SER A 51 -22.12 1.40 -1.96
CA SER A 51 -22.44 2.18 -0.77
C SER A 51 -21.20 2.42 0.10
N LYS A 52 -21.20 3.51 0.87
CA LYS A 52 -20.12 3.81 1.82
C LYS A 52 -19.91 2.68 2.85
N SER A 53 -20.99 2.05 3.31
CA SER A 53 -20.94 0.94 4.26
C SER A 53 -20.25 -0.30 3.67
N GLU A 54 -20.59 -0.67 2.43
CA GLU A 54 -19.96 -1.80 1.75
C GLU A 54 -18.50 -1.53 1.38
N LEU A 55 -18.18 -0.29 1.00
CA LEU A 55 -16.80 0.13 0.76
C LEU A 55 -15.96 0.01 2.04
N ASN A 56 -16.49 0.47 3.17
CA ASN A 56 -15.83 0.35 4.46
C ASN A 56 -15.62 -1.12 4.85
N LYS A 57 -16.61 -2.00 4.63
CA LYS A 57 -16.45 -3.44 4.85
C LYS A 57 -15.29 -4.03 4.03
N ALA A 58 -15.17 -3.64 2.76
CA ALA A 58 -14.07 -4.10 1.92
C ALA A 58 -12.71 -3.56 2.40
N VAL A 59 -12.65 -2.32 2.87
CA VAL A 59 -11.43 -1.75 3.48
C VAL A 59 -11.03 -2.51 4.75
N GLU A 60 -11.99 -2.83 5.62
CA GLU A 60 -11.71 -3.59 6.85
C GLU A 60 -11.22 -5.01 6.56
N VAL A 61 -11.80 -5.70 5.56
CA VAL A 61 -11.28 -7.00 5.09
C VAL A 61 -9.85 -6.87 4.56
N ILE A 62 -9.56 -5.81 3.79
CA ILE A 62 -8.19 -5.57 3.30
C ILE A 62 -7.21 -5.34 4.47
N ARG A 63 -7.64 -4.65 5.53
CA ARG A 63 -6.84 -4.45 6.75
C ARG A 63 -6.61 -5.75 7.51
N SER A 64 -7.63 -6.59 7.69
CA SER A 64 -7.50 -7.87 8.40
C SER A 64 -6.56 -8.86 7.71
N LEU A 65 -6.32 -8.70 6.40
CA LEU A 65 -5.35 -9.49 5.63
C LEU A 65 -3.88 -9.08 5.87
N GLY A 66 -3.61 -8.07 6.69
CA GLY A 66 -2.24 -7.61 7.01
C GLY A 66 -1.50 -7.08 5.78
N ILE A 67 -2.22 -6.50 4.82
CA ILE A 67 -1.65 -6.07 3.54
C ILE A 67 -0.68 -4.89 3.72
N GLU A 68 -0.90 -4.04 4.72
CA GLU A 68 -0.03 -2.91 5.03
C GLU A 68 1.39 -3.37 5.37
N ASP A 69 1.51 -4.32 6.30
CA ASP A 69 2.80 -4.92 6.67
C ASP A 69 3.48 -5.58 5.48
N LYS A 70 2.71 -6.27 4.62
CA LYS A 70 3.26 -6.92 3.43
C LYS A 70 3.79 -5.91 2.41
N VAL A 71 3.10 -4.79 2.21
CA VAL A 71 3.55 -3.70 1.34
C VAL A 71 4.77 -3.01 1.94
N ARG A 72 4.78 -2.78 3.26
CA ARG A 72 5.93 -2.22 3.98
C ARG A 72 7.17 -3.11 3.86
N ASN A 73 7.00 -4.42 4.04
CA ASN A 73 8.08 -5.39 3.85
C ASN A 73 8.59 -5.41 2.40
N GLN A 74 7.73 -5.22 1.41
CA GLN A 74 8.16 -5.12 0.02
C GLN A 74 8.97 -3.83 -0.23
N ALA A 75 8.57 -2.71 0.37
CA ALA A 75 9.32 -1.46 0.31
C ALA A 75 10.71 -1.60 0.96
N LEU A 76 10.81 -2.23 2.14
CA LEU A 76 12.07 -2.52 2.81
C LEU A 76 13.01 -3.39 1.97
N LYS A 77 12.48 -4.43 1.31
CA LYS A 77 13.28 -5.26 0.37
C LYS A 77 13.84 -4.45 -0.81
N TYR A 78 13.11 -3.46 -1.31
CA TYR A 78 13.64 -2.57 -2.34
C TYR A 78 14.68 -1.60 -1.77
N ALA A 79 14.50 -1.14 -0.53
CA ALA A 79 15.48 -0.31 0.16
C ALA A 79 16.82 -1.04 0.31
N GLU A 80 16.82 -2.26 0.83
CA GLU A 80 18.03 -3.09 0.96
C GLU A 80 18.74 -3.31 -0.39
N LYS A 81 17.98 -3.48 -1.48
CA LYS A 81 18.55 -3.61 -2.83
C LYS A 81 19.21 -2.32 -3.30
N SER A 82 18.59 -1.18 -3.01
CA SER A 82 19.14 0.14 -3.32
C SER A 82 20.40 0.45 -2.49
N GLU A 83 20.42 0.12 -1.20
CA GLU A 83 21.62 0.26 -0.38
C GLU A 83 22.79 -0.56 -0.94
N LYS A 84 22.53 -1.81 -1.30
CA LYS A 84 23.54 -2.70 -1.90
C LYS A 84 24.11 -2.15 -3.21
N SER A 85 23.28 -1.50 -4.04
CA SER A 85 23.75 -0.93 -5.31
C SER A 85 24.63 0.33 -5.11
N LEU A 86 24.48 1.01 -3.98
CA LEU A 86 25.28 2.19 -3.61
C LEU A 86 26.65 1.86 -3.01
N ILE A 87 26.92 0.61 -2.62
CA ILE A 87 28.16 0.20 -1.93
C ILE A 87 29.42 0.63 -2.69
N LYS A 88 29.43 0.46 -4.02
CA LYS A 88 30.60 0.75 -4.88
C LYS A 88 30.91 2.24 -5.06
N TYR A 89 30.02 3.13 -4.61
CA TYR A 89 30.20 4.57 -4.70
C TYR A 89 30.76 5.14 -3.39
N SER A 90 31.27 6.37 -3.43
CA SER A 90 31.78 7.11 -2.29
C SER A 90 31.53 8.62 -2.47
N GLY A 91 31.76 9.40 -1.41
CA GLY A 91 31.55 10.85 -1.41
C GLY A 91 30.11 11.27 -1.10
N SER A 92 29.90 12.60 -1.06
CA SER A 92 28.66 13.23 -0.60
C SER A 92 27.41 12.76 -1.37
N ALA A 93 27.51 12.51 -2.68
CA ALA A 93 26.39 12.04 -3.47
C ALA A 93 25.83 10.68 -2.98
N LYS A 94 26.70 9.76 -2.51
CA LYS A 94 26.25 8.50 -1.91
C LYS A 94 25.52 8.74 -0.59
N GLU A 95 26.06 9.62 0.24
CA GLU A 95 25.49 9.96 1.55
C GLU A 95 24.10 10.59 1.38
N GLU A 96 23.96 11.54 0.44
CA GLU A 96 22.68 12.18 0.12
C GLU A 96 21.65 11.19 -0.41
N LEU A 97 22.04 10.30 -1.33
CA LEU A 97 21.12 9.26 -1.86
C LEU A 97 20.71 8.25 -0.78
N THR A 98 21.62 7.91 0.14
CA THR A 98 21.33 7.03 1.28
C THR A 98 20.34 7.71 2.24
N ALA A 99 20.56 8.98 2.56
CA ALA A 99 19.66 9.77 3.39
C ALA A 99 18.26 9.91 2.76
N LEU A 100 18.20 10.13 1.44
CA LEU A 100 16.95 10.18 0.69
C LEU A 100 16.20 8.83 0.76
N LEU A 101 16.93 7.73 0.60
CA LEU A 101 16.36 6.39 0.68
C LEU A 101 15.75 6.11 2.06
N ASP A 102 16.50 6.39 3.13
CA ASP A 102 16.04 6.26 4.51
C ASP A 102 14.79 7.12 4.75
N PHE A 103 14.79 8.36 4.29
CA PHE A 103 13.65 9.28 4.42
C PHE A 103 12.39 8.72 3.73
N VAL A 104 12.50 8.23 2.49
CA VAL A 104 11.36 7.73 1.70
C VAL A 104 10.74 6.49 2.32
N VAL A 105 11.55 5.61 2.93
CA VAL A 105 11.13 4.30 3.47
C VAL A 105 10.66 4.40 4.93
N ARG A 106 11.25 5.30 5.73
CA ARG A 106 10.92 5.45 7.15
C ARG A 106 9.81 6.46 7.43
N ARG A 107 9.39 7.27 6.45
CA ARG A 107 8.26 8.19 6.69
C ARG A 107 7.05 7.41 7.19
N SER A 108 6.54 7.80 8.35
CA SER A 108 5.23 7.37 8.80
C SER A 108 4.20 8.18 8.01
N VAL A 109 3.32 7.48 7.30
CA VAL A 109 2.15 8.03 6.59
C VAL A 109 0.88 7.67 7.33
#